data_AF-A0A660N0J4-F1
#
_entry.id   AF-A0A660N0J4-F1
#
_cell.length_a   1.000
_cell.length_b   1.000
_cell.length_c   1.000
_cell.angle_alpha   90.00
_cell.angle_beta   90.00
_cell.angle_gamma   90.00
#
_symmetry.space_group_name_H-M   'P 1'
#
loop_
_entity.id
_entity.type
_entity.pdbx_description
1 polymer ?
#
loop_
_entity_poly.entity_id
_entity_poly.type
_entity_poly.pdbx_seq_one_letter_code
_entity_poly.pdbx_strand_id
1 'polypeptide(L)'
;MNAANILIGALAGGFCGFAFYRFCIWANAEDAARRFPELRIRVPQGAEQDPLFRIWCDASRYFPQADGSYRSPRAFLSALSGEIRFEGKDMVVQEVADIGFWRRRFALNAPVPLAHRVRRRKIRQLNKLLRHWQLPETDDQFAFSFKRQPEK
;
A
#
# COMPACT_ATOMS: atom_id res chain seq x y z
N MET A 1 -40.74 8.72 16.85
CA MET A 1 -39.26 8.73 16.69
C MET A 1 -38.89 9.92 15.83
N ASN A 2 -38.14 10.88 16.38
CA ASN A 2 -37.85 12.14 15.69
C ASN A 2 -36.70 11.95 14.68
N ALA A 3 -36.76 12.64 13.55
CA ALA A 3 -35.74 12.57 12.49
C ALA A 3 -34.31 12.79 13.01
N ALA A 4 -34.14 13.57 14.07
CA ALA A 4 -32.88 13.76 14.76
C ALA A 4 -32.29 12.47 15.36
N ASN A 5 -33.11 11.58 15.95
CA ASN A 5 -32.63 10.31 16.54
C ASN A 5 -32.25 9.30 15.45
N ILE A 6 -32.93 9.33 14.30
CA ILE A 6 -32.60 8.50 13.13
C ILE A 6 -31.29 9.00 12.50
N LEU A 7 -31.11 10.32 12.40
CA LEU A 7 -29.87 10.91 11.89
C LEU A 7 -28.68 10.64 12.81
N ILE A 8 -28.86 10.79 14.14
CA ILE A 8 -27.83 10.46 15.14
C ILE A 8 -27.52 8.96 15.12
N GLY A 9 -28.53 8.10 15.02
CA GLY A 9 -28.35 6.66 14.88
C GLY A 9 -27.61 6.27 13.58
N ALA A 10 -27.91 6.93 12.46
CA ALA A 10 -27.24 6.72 11.18
C ALA A 10 -25.79 7.23 11.18
N LEU A 11 -25.52 8.38 11.82
CA LEU A 11 -24.17 8.93 11.99
C LEU A 11 -23.34 8.08 12.94
N ALA A 12 -23.92 7.61 14.06
CA ALA A 12 -23.26 6.71 15.00
C ALA A 12 -22.99 5.33 14.40
N GLY A 13 -23.95 4.75 13.67
CA GLY A 13 -23.78 3.50 12.93
C GLY A 13 -22.75 3.62 11.81
N GLY A 14 -22.75 4.73 11.07
CA GLY A 14 -21.76 5.04 10.04
C GLY A 14 -20.35 5.19 10.61
N PHE A 15 -20.21 5.86 11.77
CA PHE A 15 -18.93 6.01 12.46
C PHE A 15 -18.41 4.68 13.01
N CYS A 16 -19.28 3.88 13.64
CA CYS A 16 -18.92 2.55 14.15
C CYS A 16 -18.54 1.58 13.02
N GLY A 17 -19.30 1.58 11.93
CA GLY A 17 -18.98 0.79 10.74
C GLY A 17 -17.66 1.20 10.10
N PHE A 18 -17.37 2.50 10.02
CA PHE A 18 -16.09 3.01 9.50
C PHE A 18 -14.91 2.68 10.43
N ALA A 19 -15.09 2.79 11.74
CA ALA A 19 -14.07 2.41 12.72
C ALA A 19 -13.78 0.90 12.68
N PHE A 20 -14.82 0.07 12.61
CA PHE A 20 -14.68 -1.38 12.47
C PHE A 20 -13.99 -1.75 11.15
N TYR A 21 -14.37 -1.11 10.04
CA TYR A 21 -13.69 -1.28 8.75
C TYR A 21 -12.20 -0.94 8.82
N ARG A 22 -11.83 0.18 9.47
CA ARG A 22 -10.43 0.56 9.72
C ARG A 22 -9.73 -0.52 10.54
N PHE A 23 -10.35 -0.96 11.64
CA PHE A 23 -9.80 -2.00 12.51
C PHE A 23 -9.53 -3.31 11.74
N CYS A 24 -10.47 -3.75 10.90
CA CYS A 24 -10.28 -4.92 10.03
C CYS A 24 -9.07 -4.77 9.09
N ILE A 25 -8.86 -3.60 8.49
CA ILE A 25 -7.67 -3.34 7.66
C ILE A 25 -6.39 -3.48 8.48
N TRP A 26 -6.37 -2.96 9.71
CA TRP A 26 -5.17 -2.98 10.55
C TRP A 26 -4.86 -4.34 11.16
N ALA A 27 -5.87 -5.11 11.54
CA ALA A 27 -5.71 -6.49 11.97
C ALA A 27 -5.11 -7.34 10.83
N ASN A 28 -5.64 -7.20 9.61
CA ASN A 28 -5.08 -7.86 8.43
C ASN A 28 -3.67 -7.34 8.06
N ALA A 29 -3.37 -6.07 8.36
CA ALA A 29 -2.04 -5.50 8.13
C ALA A 29 -0.98 -6.09 9.09
N GLU A 30 -1.35 -6.57 10.28
CA GLU A 30 -0.42 -7.30 11.16
C GLU A 30 0.06 -8.58 10.52
N ASP A 31 -0.91 -9.39 10.07
CA ASP A 31 -0.64 -10.68 9.47
C ASP A 31 0.08 -10.50 8.14
N ALA A 32 -0.26 -9.45 7.38
CA ALA A 32 0.44 -9.10 6.15
C ALA A 32 1.89 -8.69 6.42
N ALA A 33 2.15 -7.86 7.45
CA ALA A 33 3.50 -7.46 7.84
C ALA A 33 4.35 -8.63 8.32
N ARG A 34 3.75 -9.61 9.02
CA ARG A 34 4.43 -10.84 9.46
C ARG A 34 4.72 -11.82 8.33
N ARG A 35 3.80 -11.96 7.37
CA ARG A 35 3.88 -12.99 6.31
C ARG A 35 4.55 -12.53 5.03
N PHE A 36 4.56 -11.23 4.74
CA PHE A 36 5.06 -10.68 3.48
C PHE A 36 6.10 -9.59 3.79
N PRO A 37 7.38 -9.98 4.00
CA PRO A 37 8.45 -9.03 4.25
C PRO A 37 8.64 -8.10 3.05
N GLU A 38 9.24 -6.94 3.32
CA GLU A 38 9.38 -5.79 2.43
C GLU A 38 9.74 -6.17 0.97
N LEU A 39 9.04 -5.59 -0.01
CA LEU A 39 9.38 -5.78 -1.42
C LEU A 39 10.64 -4.99 -1.73
N ARG A 40 11.78 -5.68 -1.83
CA ARG A 40 13.08 -5.12 -2.18
C ARG A 40 13.40 -5.39 -3.64
N ILE A 41 13.67 -4.34 -4.39
CA ILE A 41 13.98 -4.42 -5.81
C ILE A 41 15.40 -3.87 -6.01
N ARG A 42 16.28 -4.67 -6.59
CA ARG A 42 17.64 -4.23 -6.93
C ARG A 42 17.55 -3.21 -8.06
N VAL A 43 17.96 -1.97 -7.81
CA VAL A 43 17.88 -0.87 -8.79
C VAL A 43 19.25 -0.47 -9.30
N PRO A 44 19.34 0.09 -10.54
CA PRO A 44 20.59 0.63 -11.04
C PRO A 44 21.13 1.76 -10.17
N GLN A 45 22.44 1.93 -10.17
CA GLN A 45 23.09 3.00 -9.40
C GLN A 45 22.62 4.37 -9.91
N GLY A 46 22.14 5.22 -9.00
CA GLY A 46 21.58 6.52 -9.35
C GLY A 46 20.08 6.51 -9.70
N ALA A 47 19.36 5.39 -9.51
CA ALA A 47 17.92 5.31 -9.75
C ALA A 47 17.09 6.36 -8.97
N GLU A 48 17.53 6.74 -7.76
CA GLU A 48 16.91 7.82 -6.97
C GLU A 48 17.01 9.19 -7.67
N GLN A 49 18.09 9.41 -8.42
CA GLN A 49 18.39 10.66 -9.13
C GLN A 49 17.84 10.65 -10.56
N ASP A 50 17.23 9.55 -11.00
CA ASP A 50 16.66 9.42 -12.33
C ASP A 50 15.49 10.42 -12.52
N PRO A 51 15.56 11.32 -13.52
CA PRO A 51 14.45 12.20 -13.85
C PRO A 51 13.12 11.45 -14.07
N LEU A 52 13.16 10.24 -14.63
CA LEU A 52 11.96 9.44 -14.89
C LEU A 52 11.36 8.86 -13.61
N PHE A 53 12.19 8.57 -12.60
CA PHE A 53 11.69 8.23 -11.27
C PHE A 53 10.91 9.40 -10.67
N ARG A 54 11.42 10.63 -10.80
CA ARG A 54 10.75 11.83 -10.29
C ARG A 54 9.42 12.10 -11.00
N ILE A 55 9.40 12.00 -12.34
CA ILE A 55 8.16 12.09 -13.15
C ILE A 55 7.16 11.01 -12.74
N TRP A 56 7.64 9.78 -12.51
CA TRP A 56 6.80 8.67 -12.05
C TRP A 56 6.22 8.93 -10.67
N CYS A 57 7.01 9.48 -9.74
CA CYS A 57 6.55 9.89 -8.41
C CYS A 57 5.46 10.94 -8.52
N ASP A 58 5.64 11.98 -9.33
CA ASP A 58 4.64 13.03 -9.53
C ASP A 58 3.32 12.47 -10.12
N ALA A 59 3.43 11.61 -11.15
CA ALA A 59 2.27 10.96 -11.78
C ALA A 59 1.53 9.99 -10.84
N SER A 60 2.27 9.36 -9.92
CA SER A 60 1.74 8.40 -8.94
C SER A 60 1.44 9.05 -7.58
N ARG A 61 1.61 10.38 -7.47
CA ARG A 61 1.45 11.20 -6.26
C ARG A 61 2.31 10.74 -5.08
N TYR A 62 3.54 10.29 -5.32
CA TYR A 62 4.52 10.06 -4.26
C TYR A 62 5.30 11.35 -3.99
N PHE A 63 5.28 11.80 -2.75
CA PHE A 63 5.96 13.02 -2.32
C PHE A 63 7.17 12.71 -1.46
N PRO A 64 8.31 13.39 -1.68
CA PRO A 64 9.49 13.22 -0.85
C PRO A 64 9.19 13.60 0.61
N GLN A 65 9.81 12.87 1.54
CA GLN A 65 9.74 13.05 2.98
C GLN A 65 11.12 13.44 3.52
N ALA A 66 11.14 14.01 4.73
CA ALA A 66 12.38 14.46 5.37
C ALA A 66 13.37 13.33 5.73
N ASP A 67 12.89 12.08 5.81
CA ASP A 67 13.69 10.88 6.09
C ASP A 67 14.28 10.24 4.82
N GLY A 68 14.14 10.89 3.66
CA GLY A 68 14.58 10.36 2.36
C GLY A 68 13.63 9.34 1.74
N SER A 69 12.48 9.08 2.35
CA SER A 69 11.43 8.24 1.75
C SER A 69 10.52 9.05 0.82
N TYR A 70 9.80 8.35 -0.05
CA TYR A 70 8.74 8.91 -0.88
C TYR A 70 7.42 8.30 -0.45
N ARG A 71 6.41 9.13 -0.20
CA ARG A 71 5.14 8.67 0.34
C ARG A 71 3.95 9.14 -0.48
N SER A 72 3.03 8.22 -0.78
CA SER A 72 1.76 8.56 -1.42
C SER A 72 0.75 9.07 -0.39
N PRO A 73 -0.17 9.99 -0.75
CA PRO A 73 -1.26 10.37 0.14
C PRO A 73 -2.13 9.14 0.42
N ARG A 74 -2.75 9.13 1.60
CA ARG A 74 -3.75 8.11 1.95
C ARG A 74 -4.92 8.24 0.96
N ALA A 75 -5.28 7.16 0.27
CA ALA A 75 -6.51 7.20 -0.51
C ALA A 75 -7.69 7.33 0.46
N PHE A 76 -8.62 8.24 0.18
CA PHE A 76 -9.74 8.61 1.08
C PHE A 76 -10.51 7.41 1.68
N LEU A 77 -10.52 6.27 0.98
CA LEU A 77 -11.22 5.02 1.37
C LEU A 77 -10.31 3.91 1.92
N SER A 78 -8.99 4.02 1.80
CA SER A 78 -8.05 3.03 2.36
C SER A 78 -7.13 3.75 3.33
N ALA A 79 -7.07 3.30 4.58
CA ALA A 79 -6.10 3.78 5.57
C ALA A 79 -4.62 3.47 5.21
N LEU A 80 -4.37 3.16 3.93
CA LEU A 80 -3.11 2.75 3.34
C LEU A 80 -2.49 3.91 2.54
N SER A 81 -1.19 4.08 2.72
CA SER A 81 -0.32 4.91 1.88
C SER A 81 0.78 4.03 1.28
N GLY A 82 1.31 4.37 0.11
CA GLY A 82 2.54 3.75 -0.38
C GLY A 82 3.76 4.45 0.20
N GLU A 83 4.82 3.72 0.51
CA GLU A 83 6.13 4.23 0.93
C GLU A 83 7.20 3.58 0.05
N ILE A 84 8.13 4.40 -0.45
CA ILE A 84 9.29 3.96 -1.24
C ILE A 84 10.53 4.51 -0.56
N ARG A 85 11.54 3.67 -0.41
CA ARG A 85 12.81 4.05 0.18
C ARG A 85 13.96 3.48 -0.64
N PHE A 86 15.01 4.26 -0.82
CA PHE A 86 16.26 3.76 -1.38
C PHE A 86 17.20 3.38 -0.23
N GLU A 87 17.62 2.12 -0.21
CA GLU A 87 18.58 1.56 0.73
C GLU A 87 19.80 1.09 -0.08
N GLY A 88 20.71 2.03 -0.35
CA GLY A 88 21.93 1.77 -1.13
C GLY A 88 21.62 1.41 -2.58
N LYS A 89 21.66 0.11 -2.90
CA LYS A 89 21.38 -0.41 -4.25
C LYS A 89 19.97 -1.02 -4.38
N ASP A 90 19.20 -1.02 -3.30
CA ASP A 90 17.86 -1.58 -3.26
C ASP A 90 16.82 -0.47 -3.14
N MET A 91 15.73 -0.60 -3.90
CA MET A 91 14.52 0.18 -3.72
C MET A 91 13.51 -0.67 -2.97
N VAL A 92 13.16 -0.24 -1.77
CA VAL A 92 12.17 -0.87 -0.91
C VAL A 92 10.81 -0.23 -1.21
N VAL A 93 9.81 -1.05 -1.57
CA VAL A 93 8.46 -0.59 -1.91
C VAL A 93 7.43 -1.22 -0.97
N GLN A 94 6.73 -0.39 -0.21
CA GLN A 94 5.85 -0.83 0.88
C GLN A 94 4.49 -0.15 0.83
N GLU A 95 3.51 -0.79 1.45
CA GLU A 95 2.29 -0.15 1.89
C GLU A 95 2.35 0.08 3.40
N VAL A 96 1.81 1.21 3.81
CA VAL A 96 1.79 1.69 5.19
C VAL A 96 0.36 1.89 5.62
N ALA A 97 -0.10 1.07 6.55
CA ALA A 97 -1.37 1.24 7.24
C ALA A 97 -1.17 2.10 8.48
N ASP A 98 -1.86 3.24 8.56
CA ASP A 98 -1.87 4.05 9.77
C ASP A 98 -3.27 4.04 10.42
N ILE A 99 -3.31 3.76 11.72
CA ILE A 99 -4.48 3.97 12.58
C ILE A 99 -4.05 4.75 13.82
N GLY A 100 -4.46 6.03 13.88
CA GLY A 100 -4.04 6.93 14.95
C GLY A 100 -2.52 7.05 14.99
N PHE A 101 -1.91 6.61 16.10
CA PHE A 101 -0.46 6.59 16.32
C PHE A 101 0.22 5.30 15.83
N TRP A 102 -0.55 4.26 15.50
CA TRP A 102 -0.01 2.96 15.11
C TRP A 102 0.25 2.91 13.61
N ARG A 103 1.51 2.64 13.25
CA ARG A 103 1.96 2.47 11.87
C ARG A 103 2.41 1.04 11.63
N ARG A 104 1.90 0.42 10.56
CA ARG A 104 2.35 -0.91 10.10
C ARG A 104 2.79 -0.82 8.66
N ARG A 105 3.96 -1.38 8.37
CA ARG A 105 4.54 -1.47 7.02
C ARG A 105 4.47 -2.91 6.54
N PHE A 106 4.07 -3.12 5.30
CA PHE A 106 4.05 -4.43 4.65
C PHE A 106 4.36 -4.29 3.18
N ALA A 107 4.75 -5.38 2.51
CA ALA A 107 5.12 -5.33 1.11
C ALA A 107 3.96 -4.88 0.20
N LEU A 108 4.25 -4.10 -0.84
CA LEU A 108 3.23 -3.62 -1.79
C LEU A 108 2.46 -4.77 -2.44
N ASN A 109 3.10 -5.92 -2.66
CA ASN A 109 2.50 -7.10 -3.26
C ASN A 109 1.70 -7.97 -2.28
N ALA A 110 1.72 -7.72 -0.96
CA ALA A 110 1.06 -8.55 0.05
C ALA A 110 -0.47 -8.61 -0.16
N PRO A 111 -1.15 -9.75 -0.03
CA PRO A 111 -2.55 -9.94 -0.39
C PRO A 111 -3.51 -9.38 0.66
N VAL A 112 -3.59 -8.06 0.80
CA VAL A 112 -4.64 -7.44 1.63
C VAL A 112 -5.94 -7.35 0.82
N PRO A 113 -7.03 -8.04 1.22
CA PRO A 113 -8.23 -8.24 0.40
C PRO A 113 -8.99 -6.95 0.07
N LEU A 114 -8.90 -5.93 0.92
CA LEU A 114 -9.65 -4.68 0.79
C LEU A 114 -8.99 -3.63 -0.12
N ALA A 115 -7.79 -3.89 -0.67
CA ALA A 115 -7.03 -2.92 -1.48
C ALA A 115 -6.57 -3.43 -2.85
N HIS A 116 -7.03 -4.60 -3.29
CA HIS A 116 -6.52 -5.29 -4.48
C HIS A 116 -6.54 -4.45 -5.78
N ARG A 117 -7.63 -3.69 -6.05
CA ARG A 117 -7.70 -2.83 -7.26
C ARG A 117 -6.66 -1.70 -7.22
N VAL A 118 -6.46 -1.09 -6.05
CA VAL A 118 -5.49 0.00 -5.85
C VAL A 118 -4.07 -0.56 -6.00
N ARG A 119 -3.80 -1.73 -5.40
CA ARG A 119 -2.52 -2.43 -5.54
C ARG A 119 -2.18 -2.74 -6.99
N ARG A 120 -3.11 -3.35 -7.75
CA ARG A 120 -2.91 -3.62 -9.18
C ARG A 120 -2.56 -2.39 -10.00
N ARG A 121 -3.13 -1.24 -9.65
CA ARG A 121 -2.78 0.02 -10.31
C ARG A 121 -1.35 0.44 -9.94
N LYS A 122 -0.99 0.38 -8.65
CA LYS A 122 0.36 0.70 -8.17
C LYS A 122 1.42 -0.23 -8.78
N ILE A 123 1.19 -1.54 -8.81
CA ILE A 123 2.11 -2.52 -9.42
C ILE A 123 2.24 -2.30 -10.92
N ARG A 124 1.15 -2.03 -11.65
CA ARG A 124 1.25 -1.70 -13.08
C ARG A 124 2.06 -0.43 -13.33
N GLN A 125 1.91 0.59 -12.49
CA GLN A 125 2.72 1.80 -12.59
C GLN A 125 4.17 1.52 -12.24
N LEU A 126 4.43 0.72 -11.20
CA LEU A 126 5.77 0.28 -10.84
C LEU A 126 6.43 -0.51 -11.98
N ASN A 127 5.74 -1.46 -12.60
CA ASN A 127 6.27 -2.25 -13.71
C ASN A 127 6.64 -1.39 -14.93
N LYS A 128 5.95 -0.27 -15.17
CA LYS A 128 6.37 0.69 -16.21
C LYS A 128 7.74 1.31 -15.90
N LEU A 129 7.99 1.64 -14.63
CA LEU A 129 9.27 2.18 -14.17
C LEU A 129 10.36 1.09 -14.18
N LEU A 130 10.04 -0.13 -13.73
CA LEU A 130 10.97 -1.28 -13.78
C LEU A 130 11.38 -1.62 -15.21
N ARG A 131 10.44 -1.62 -16.17
CA ARG A 131 10.74 -1.80 -17.59
C ARG A 131 11.71 -0.74 -18.12
N HIS A 132 11.57 0.51 -17.68
CA HIS A 132 12.49 1.57 -18.05
C HIS A 132 13.92 1.28 -17.55
N TRP A 133 14.04 0.79 -16.32
CA TRP A 133 15.31 0.34 -15.75
C TRP A 133 15.78 -1.04 -16.20
N GLN A 134 15.09 -1.67 -17.17
CA GLN A 134 15.38 -3.02 -17.66
C GLN A 134 15.38 -4.08 -16.56
N LEU A 135 14.55 -3.87 -15.53
CA LEU A 135 14.38 -4.77 -14.40
C LEU A 135 13.20 -5.73 -14.60
N PRO A 136 13.25 -6.93 -13.99
CA PRO A 136 12.13 -7.85 -14.03
C PRO A 136 10.89 -7.23 -13.41
N GLU A 137 9.75 -7.48 -14.03
CA GLU A 137 8.46 -7.01 -13.53
C GLU A 137 8.12 -7.66 -12.19
N THR A 138 7.47 -6.90 -11.31
CA THR A 138 6.92 -7.46 -10.08
C THR A 138 5.53 -7.99 -10.37
N ASP A 139 5.30 -9.27 -10.05
CA ASP A 139 3.98 -9.86 -10.12
C ASP A 139 3.14 -9.55 -8.87
N ASP A 140 1.83 -9.60 -9.05
CA ASP A 140 0.80 -9.55 -8.00
C ASP A 140 0.75 -10.89 -7.21
N GLN A 141 1.86 -11.63 -7.15
CA GLN A 141 1.94 -13.08 -6.87
C GLN A 141 1.26 -13.50 -5.56
N PHE A 142 1.21 -12.66 -4.53
CA PHE A 142 0.51 -13.05 -3.30
C PHE A 142 -1.02 -13.01 -3.41
N ALA A 143 -1.59 -12.30 -4.38
CA ALA A 143 -3.04 -12.21 -4.58
C ALA A 143 -3.69 -13.55 -4.96
N PHE A 144 -2.92 -14.52 -5.47
CA PHE A 144 -3.43 -15.82 -5.92
C PHE A 144 -3.16 -16.98 -4.95
N SER A 145 -2.34 -16.81 -3.91
CA SER A 145 -1.99 -17.92 -3.00
C SER A 145 -3.11 -18.27 -2.00
N PHE A 146 -4.16 -17.45 -1.87
CA PHE A 146 -5.37 -17.81 -1.10
C PHE A 146 -6.41 -18.62 -1.89
N LYS A 147 -6.13 -18.99 -3.14
CA LYS A 147 -6.92 -19.98 -3.91
C LYS A 147 -6.07 -21.20 -4.23
N ARG A 148 -5.77 -22.00 -3.21
CA ARG A 148 -5.69 -23.48 -3.20
C ARG A 148 -4.77 -23.96 -2.08
N GLN A 149 -5.37 -24.31 -0.94
CA GLN A 149 -5.12 -25.63 -0.41
C GLN A 149 -6.40 -26.43 -0.65
N PRO A 150 -6.44 -27.41 -1.57
CA PRO A 150 -7.39 -28.49 -1.38
C PRO A 150 -6.97 -29.18 -0.08
N GLU A 151 -7.90 -29.24 0.87
CA GLU A 151 -7.80 -30.17 2.00
C GLU A 151 -7.46 -31.55 1.41
N LYS A 152 -6.38 -32.14 1.89
CA LYS A 152 -6.08 -33.56 1.70
C LYS A 152 -6.59 -34.32 2.89
#